data_AF-A0A917LHI6-F1
#
_entry.id   AF-A0A917LHI6-F1
#
_cell.length_a   1.000
_cell.length_b   1.000
_cell.length_c   1.000
_cell.angle_alpha   90.00
_cell.angle_beta   90.00
_cell.angle_gamma   90.00
#
_symmetry.space_group_name_H-M   'P 1'
#
loop_
_entity.id
_entity.type
_entity.pdbx_description
1 polymer ?
#
loop_
_entity_poly.entity_id
_entity_poly.type
_entity_poly.pdbx_seq_one_letter_code
_entity_poly.pdbx_strand_id
1 'polypeptide(L)'
;MDKVTMDILDVWKKQQKQEYLKLGINTLKPNQLVFSNERNEYHQPTKTRKWIVQVQEKYNLEKITTHGLHHTHCSLLFEAGATIKEVQDRLGHTDVQTTMNIYTHVTEKAKEVAAKKFAKYMDF
;
A
#
# COMPACT_ATOMS: atom_id res chain seq x y z
N MET A 1 0.95 -2.88 13.42
CA MET A 1 1.79 -3.12 12.23
C MET A 1 2.57 -4.40 12.44
N ASP A 2 2.90 -5.11 11.37
CA ASP A 2 3.71 -6.33 11.44
C ASP A 2 5.19 -6.01 11.71
N LYS A 3 5.93 -7.01 12.20
CA LYS A 3 7.33 -6.86 12.60
C LYS A 3 8.23 -6.41 11.43
N VAL A 4 8.00 -6.94 10.24
CA VAL A 4 8.82 -6.61 9.05
C VAL A 4 8.67 -5.13 8.71
N THR A 5 7.43 -4.61 8.71
CA THR A 5 7.18 -3.18 8.51
C THR A 5 7.88 -2.33 9.58
N MET A 6 7.83 -2.73 10.85
CA MET A 6 8.50 -2.01 11.93
C MET A 6 10.03 -2.00 11.76
N ASP A 7 10.62 -3.14 11.39
CA ASP A 7 12.07 -3.26 11.17
C ASP A 7 12.52 -2.34 10.02
N ILE A 8 11.74 -2.26 8.93
CA ILE A 8 12.00 -1.35 7.80
C ILE A 8 11.95 0.12 8.26
N LEU A 9 10.95 0.49 9.05
CA LEU A 9 10.80 1.86 9.56
C LEU A 9 11.95 2.24 10.51
N ASP A 10 12.46 1.29 11.31
CA ASP A 10 13.61 1.53 12.17
C ASP A 10 14.91 1.75 11.38
N VAL A 11 15.11 0.99 10.31
CA VAL A 11 16.22 1.21 9.37
C VAL A 11 16.11 2.59 8.73
N TRP A 12 14.92 2.94 8.23
CA TRP A 12 14.65 4.24 7.64
C TRP A 12 14.91 5.39 8.62
N LYS A 13 14.44 5.29 9.87
CA LYS A 13 14.65 6.31 10.91
C LYS A 13 16.13 6.55 11.20
N LYS A 14 16.96 5.50 11.18
CA LYS A 14 18.42 5.61 11.35
C LYS A 14 19.05 6.36 10.17
N GLN A 15 18.66 5.99 8.95
CA GLN A 15 19.16 6.65 7.74
C GLN A 15 18.76 8.13 7.71
N GLN A 16 17.48 8.42 7.94
CA GLN A 16 16.94 9.77 7.99
C GLN A 16 17.69 10.65 9.02
N LYS A 17 18.00 10.11 10.20
CA LYS A 17 18.79 10.81 11.22
C LYS A 17 20.20 11.16 10.72
N GLN A 18 20.86 10.24 10.02
CA GLN A 18 22.20 10.48 9.45
C GLN A 18 22.16 11.55 8.35
N GLU A 19 21.14 11.53 7.50
CA GLU A 19 20.96 12.52 6.44
C GLU A 19 20.70 13.92 7.01
N TYR A 20 19.80 14.04 7.98
CA TYR A 20 19.52 15.33 8.63
C TYR A 20 20.67 15.87 9.46
N LEU A 21 21.47 15.00 10.08
CA LEU A 21 22.67 15.43 10.80
C LEU A 21 23.64 16.16 9.86
N LYS A 22 23.81 15.67 8.62
CA LYS A 22 24.64 16.34 7.60
C LYS A 22 24.10 17.70 7.19
N LEU A 23 22.78 17.90 7.29
CA LEU A 23 22.09 19.15 6.98
C LEU A 23 21.98 20.10 8.20
N GLY A 24 22.50 19.70 9.36
CA GLY A 24 22.40 20.49 10.61
C GLY A 24 21.00 20.50 11.22
N ILE A 25 20.13 19.56 10.85
CA ILE A 25 18.74 19.50 11.31
C ILE A 25 18.61 18.58 12.53
N ASN A 26 17.98 19.08 13.60
CA ASN A 26 17.72 18.30 14.82
C ASN A 26 16.43 17.48 14.72
N THR A 27 16.57 16.16 14.78
CA THR A 27 15.48 15.16 14.67
C THR A 27 15.12 14.50 16.00
N LEU A 28 15.69 14.95 17.13
CA LEU A 28 15.43 14.38 18.46
C LEU A 28 14.13 14.89 19.10
N LYS A 29 13.32 15.65 18.37
CA LYS A 29 12.05 16.19 18.87
C LYS A 29 11.01 15.07 18.99
N PRO A 30 10.11 15.13 20.00
CA PRO A 30 9.04 14.14 20.16
C PRO A 30 8.12 13.99 18.95
N ASN A 31 7.95 15.05 18.14
CA ASN A 31 7.08 15.10 16.97
C ASN A 31 7.84 14.93 15.64
N GLN A 32 8.97 14.22 15.64
CA GLN A 32 9.74 13.94 14.42
C GLN A 32 8.90 13.15 13.41
N LEU A 33 8.77 13.70 12.19
CA LEU A 33 8.06 13.06 11.10
C LEU A 33 8.83 11.84 10.60
N VAL A 34 8.11 10.73 10.40
CA VAL A 34 8.67 9.52 9.79
C VAL A 34 8.98 9.76 8.32
N PHE A 35 8.08 10.44 7.59
CA PHE A 35 8.28 10.81 6.19
C PHE A 35 8.25 12.33 6.06
N SER A 36 9.38 12.92 5.75
CA SER A 36 9.57 14.37 5.68
C SER A 36 10.45 14.76 4.50
N ASN A 37 10.24 16.00 4.04
CA ASN A 37 11.07 16.59 2.99
C ASN A 37 12.46 16.95 3.52
N GLU A 38 13.36 17.42 2.64
CA GLU A 38 14.74 17.80 3.00
C GLU A 38 14.83 18.91 4.07
N ARG A 39 13.73 19.62 4.35
CA ARG A 39 13.61 20.68 5.37
C ARG A 39 12.95 20.20 6.67
N ASN A 40 12.70 18.90 6.81
CA ASN A 40 11.99 18.28 7.94
C ASN A 40 10.53 18.73 8.09
N GLU A 41 9.86 18.97 6.96
CA GLU A 41 8.43 19.33 6.90
C GLU A 41 7.65 18.26 6.11
N TYR A 42 6.33 18.41 6.07
CA TYR A 42 5.47 17.51 5.27
C TYR A 42 5.82 17.56 3.78
N HIS A 43 5.69 16.41 3.13
CA HIS A 43 5.71 16.36 1.67
C HIS A 43 4.45 17.03 1.10
N GLN A 44 4.62 17.71 -0.04
CA GLN A 44 3.48 18.15 -0.83
C GLN A 44 2.67 16.92 -1.31
N PRO A 45 1.33 16.95 -1.31
CA PRO A 45 0.51 15.81 -1.74
C PRO A 45 0.82 15.30 -3.16
N THR A 46 1.28 16.19 -4.04
CA THR A 46 1.65 15.84 -5.42
C THR A 46 2.96 15.04 -5.52
N LYS A 47 3.77 15.00 -4.47
CA LYS A 47 5.09 14.36 -4.47
C LYS A 47 4.98 12.85 -4.68
N THR A 48 4.01 12.19 -4.05
CA THR A 48 3.79 10.74 -4.21
C THR A 48 3.48 10.38 -5.66
N ARG A 49 2.66 11.19 -6.36
CA ARG A 49 2.40 10.99 -7.78
C ARG A 49 3.66 11.14 -8.62
N LYS A 50 4.48 12.17 -8.34
CA LYS A 50 5.76 12.39 -9.04
C LYS A 50 6.70 11.20 -8.86
N TRP A 51 6.83 10.67 -7.64
CA TRP A 51 7.67 9.51 -7.37
C TRP A 51 7.20 8.26 -8.13
N ILE A 52 5.90 7.98 -8.13
CA ILE A 52 5.35 6.84 -8.89
C ILE A 52 5.66 6.97 -10.38
N VAL A 53 5.45 8.15 -10.98
CA VAL A 53 5.76 8.40 -12.40
C VAL A 53 7.25 8.24 -12.68
N GLN A 54 8.11 8.77 -11.81
CA GLN A 54 9.57 8.61 -11.95
C GLN A 54 9.99 7.14 -11.94
N VAL A 55 9.41 6.32 -11.06
CA VAL A 55 9.68 4.88 -10.99
C VAL A 55 9.16 4.17 -12.25
N GLN A 56 7.96 4.52 -12.71
CA GLN A 56 7.38 3.97 -13.94
C GLN A 56 8.26 4.24 -15.16
N GLU A 57 8.67 5.48 -15.36
CA GLU A 57 9.50 5.88 -16.49
C GLU A 57 10.88 5.23 -16.40
N LYS A 58 11.49 5.20 -15.20
CA LYS A 58 12.83 4.61 -15.00
C LYS A 58 12.88 3.12 -15.32
N TYR A 59 11.83 2.37 -14.99
CA TYR A 59 11.79 0.91 -15.17
C TYR A 59 10.83 0.45 -16.27
N ASN A 60 10.33 1.38 -17.10
CA ASN A 60 9.37 1.11 -18.17
C ASN A 60 8.14 0.29 -17.71
N LEU A 61 7.56 0.70 -16.57
CA LEU A 61 6.38 0.04 -15.99
C LEU A 61 5.08 0.69 -16.49
N GLU A 62 4.00 -0.08 -16.45
CA GLU A 62 2.67 0.43 -16.75
C GLU A 62 2.24 1.54 -15.79
N LYS A 63 1.36 2.42 -16.30
CA LYS A 63 0.85 3.56 -15.53
C LYS A 63 -0.12 3.07 -14.45
N ILE A 64 0.27 3.30 -13.21
CA ILE A 64 -0.54 3.14 -12.00
C ILE A 64 -0.56 4.43 -11.17
N THR A 65 -1.65 4.66 -10.45
CA THR A 65 -1.81 5.80 -9.53
C THR A 65 -1.65 5.36 -8.07
N THR A 66 -1.55 6.31 -7.14
CA THR A 66 -1.60 6.01 -5.69
C THR A 66 -2.87 5.24 -5.30
N HIS A 67 -4.01 5.64 -5.87
CA HIS A 67 -5.29 4.93 -5.67
C HIS A 67 -5.26 3.54 -6.32
N GLY A 68 -4.65 3.39 -7.50
CA GLY A 68 -4.44 2.09 -8.13
C GLY A 68 -3.64 1.12 -7.26
N LEU A 69 -2.57 1.60 -6.60
CA LEU A 69 -1.80 0.82 -5.64
C LEU A 69 -2.65 0.45 -4.41
N HIS A 70 -3.48 1.37 -3.92
CA HIS A 70 -4.41 1.10 -2.82
C HIS A 70 -5.45 0.03 -3.19
N HIS A 71 -6.05 0.11 -4.37
CA HIS A 71 -6.95 -0.93 -4.89
C HIS A 71 -6.22 -2.28 -5.01
N THR A 72 -4.99 -2.28 -5.51
CA THR A 72 -4.16 -3.49 -5.60
C THR A 72 -3.92 -4.09 -4.22
N HIS A 73 -3.61 -3.29 -3.20
CA HIS A 73 -3.46 -3.76 -1.82
C HIS A 73 -4.74 -4.43 -1.32
N CYS A 74 -5.90 -3.80 -1.55
CA CYS A 74 -7.21 -4.32 -1.17
C CYS A 74 -7.52 -5.67 -1.86
N SER A 75 -7.33 -5.75 -3.19
CA SER A 75 -7.51 -6.99 -3.95
C SER A 75 -6.61 -8.11 -3.44
N LEU A 76 -5.33 -7.82 -3.17
CA LEU A 76 -4.39 -8.81 -2.65
C LEU A 76 -4.77 -9.31 -1.25
N LEU A 77 -5.34 -8.45 -0.39
CA LEU A 77 -5.83 -8.88 0.92
C LEU A 77 -7.01 -9.86 0.76
N PHE A 78 -7.94 -9.59 -0.15
CA PHE A 78 -9.05 -10.50 -0.42
C PHE A 78 -8.58 -11.81 -1.06
N GLU A 79 -7.63 -11.77 -1.99
CA GLU A 79 -7.03 -12.97 -2.57
C GLU A 79 -6.24 -13.79 -1.53
N ALA A 80 -5.67 -13.13 -0.52
CA ALA A 80 -5.06 -13.79 0.64
C ALA A 80 -6.08 -14.35 1.65
N GLY A 81 -7.38 -14.18 1.41
CA GLY A 81 -8.45 -14.72 2.24
C GLY A 81 -8.88 -13.82 3.40
N ALA A 82 -8.47 -12.55 3.43
CA ALA A 82 -8.93 -11.62 4.45
C ALA A 82 -10.44 -11.34 4.30
N THR A 83 -11.14 -11.23 5.43
CA THR A 83 -12.54 -10.83 5.45
C THR A 83 -12.71 -9.35 5.15
N ILE A 84 -13.91 -8.96 4.69
CA ILE A 84 -14.23 -7.55 4.44
C ILE A 84 -13.98 -6.66 5.67
N LYS A 85 -14.27 -7.17 6.87
CA LYS A 85 -14.06 -6.45 8.13
C LYS A 85 -12.56 -6.20 8.37
N GLU A 86 -11.73 -7.21 8.21
CA GLU A 86 -10.27 -7.09 8.38
C GLU A 86 -9.64 -6.15 7.36
N VAL A 87 -10.12 -6.18 6.11
CA VAL A 87 -9.68 -5.25 5.07
C VAL A 87 -10.09 -3.81 5.41
N GLN A 88 -11.33 -3.59 5.85
CA GLN A 88 -11.79 -2.27 6.27
C GLN A 88 -11.00 -1.73 7.47
N ASP A 89 -10.76 -2.55 8.48
CA ASP A 89 -10.01 -2.15 9.67
C ASP A 89 -8.54 -1.84 9.31
N ARG A 90 -7.97 -2.55 8.32
CA ARG A 90 -6.60 -2.33 7.84
C ARG A 90 -6.44 -1.09 6.95
N LEU A 91 -7.40 -0.83 6.07
CA LEU A 91 -7.35 0.31 5.15
C LEU A 91 -7.90 1.61 5.77
N GLY A 92 -8.63 1.49 6.88
CA GLY A 92 -9.34 2.58 7.52
C GLY A 92 -10.69 2.89 6.85
N HIS A 93 -11.54 3.66 7.55
CA HIS A 93 -12.92 3.96 7.14
C HIS A 93 -13.05 4.89 5.91
N THR A 94 -11.94 5.20 5.23
CA THR A 94 -11.90 6.30 4.26
C THR A 94 -12.63 5.98 2.96
N ASP A 95 -12.77 4.69 2.58
CA ASP A 95 -13.54 4.32 1.39
C ASP A 95 -14.11 2.89 1.44
N VAL A 96 -15.23 2.76 2.16
CA VAL A 96 -16.02 1.52 2.24
C VAL A 96 -16.56 1.11 0.87
N GLN A 97 -16.94 2.08 0.04
CA GLN A 97 -17.54 1.82 -1.28
C GLN A 97 -16.53 1.15 -2.21
N THR A 98 -15.31 1.69 -2.28
CA THR A 98 -14.20 1.08 -3.03
C THR A 98 -13.91 -0.33 -2.52
N THR A 99 -13.83 -0.51 -1.21
CA THR A 99 -13.55 -1.81 -0.60
C THR A 99 -14.62 -2.84 -0.98
N MET A 100 -15.90 -2.43 -0.93
CA MET A 100 -17.03 -3.28 -1.30
C MET A 100 -17.05 -3.62 -2.79
N ASN A 101 -16.76 -2.65 -3.67
CA ASN A 101 -16.69 -2.87 -5.11
C ASN A 101 -15.61 -3.90 -5.47
N ILE A 102 -14.41 -3.78 -4.87
CA ILE A 102 -13.32 -4.74 -5.07
C ILE A 102 -13.69 -6.12 -4.52
N TYR A 103 -14.21 -6.17 -3.29
CA TYR A 103 -14.65 -7.41 -2.66
C TYR A 103 -15.62 -8.19 -3.54
N THR A 104 -16.63 -7.48 -4.08
CA THR A 104 -17.65 -8.07 -4.94
C THR A 104 -17.00 -8.69 -6.18
N HIS A 105 -16.13 -7.95 -6.85
CA HIS A 105 -15.44 -8.43 -8.05
C HIS A 105 -14.54 -9.65 -7.79
N VAL A 106 -13.73 -9.62 -6.72
CA VAL A 106 -12.87 -10.75 -6.33
C VAL A 106 -13.70 -11.99 -5.98
N THR A 107 -14.83 -11.80 -5.28
CA THR A 107 -15.72 -12.88 -4.88
C THR A 107 -16.44 -13.51 -6.08
N GLU A 108 -16.91 -12.71 -7.04
CA GLU A 108 -17.52 -13.22 -8.29
C GLU A 108 -16.53 -14.08 -9.07
N LYS A 109 -15.30 -13.59 -9.25
CA LYS A 109 -14.22 -14.36 -9.89
C LYS A 109 -13.92 -15.66 -9.15
N ALA A 110 -13.89 -15.64 -7.82
CA ALA A 110 -13.69 -16.84 -7.01
C ALA A 110 -14.83 -17.86 -7.21
N LYS A 111 -16.08 -17.41 -7.27
CA LYS A 111 -17.26 -18.26 -7.54
C LYS A 111 -17.20 -18.89 -8.93
N GLU A 112 -16.85 -18.13 -9.97
CA GLU A 112 -16.69 -18.68 -11.31
C GLU A 112 -15.57 -19.74 -11.38
N VAL A 113 -14.43 -19.47 -10.74
CA VAL A 113 -13.31 -20.43 -10.68
C VAL A 113 -13.74 -21.70 -9.95
N ALA A 114 -14.47 -21.58 -8.84
CA ALA A 114 -15.00 -22.72 -8.11
C ALA A 114 -15.97 -23.55 -8.95
N ALA A 115 -16.91 -22.90 -9.65
CA ALA A 115 -17.85 -23.57 -10.55
C ALA A 115 -17.12 -24.29 -11.69
N LYS A 116 -16.12 -23.66 -12.32
CA LYS A 116 -15.28 -24.28 -13.37
C LYS A 116 -14.49 -25.49 -12.85
N LYS A 117 -13.91 -25.38 -11.65
CA LYS A 117 -13.21 -26.51 -11.00
C LYS A 117 -14.15 -27.66 -10.70
N PHE A 118 -15.36 -27.37 -10.22
CA PHE A 118 -16.38 -28.37 -9.94
C PHE A 118 -16.87 -29.05 -11.22
N ALA A 119 -17.20 -28.29 -12.27
CA ALA A 119 -17.58 -28.85 -13.57
C ALA A 119 -16.48 -29.77 -14.12
N LYS A 120 -15.22 -29.33 -14.08
CA LYS A 120 -14.07 -30.17 -14.50
C LYS A 120 -13.92 -31.45 -13.67
N TYR A 121 -14.19 -31.40 -12.37
CA TYR A 121 -14.16 -32.59 -11.51
C TYR A 121 -15.30 -33.57 -11.84
N MET A 122 -16.46 -33.04 -12.23
CA MET A 122 -17.64 -33.83 -12.59
C MET A 122 -17.57 -34.42 -14.01
N ASP A 123 -16.82 -33.79 -14.92
CA ASP A 123 -16.76 -34.19 -16.34
C ASP A 123 -15.76 -35.33 -16.68
N PHE A 124 -15.12 -35.96 -15.68
CA PHE A 124 -14.06 -37.00 -15.81
C PHE A 124 -12.78 -36.57 -16.57
#